data_AF-A0A7V8VHM3-F1
#
_entry.id   AF-A0A7V8VHM3-F1
#
_cell.length_a   1.000
_cell.length_b   1.000
_cell.length_c   1.000
_cell.angle_alpha   90.00
_cell.angle_beta   90.00
_cell.angle_gamma   90.00
#
_symmetry.space_group_name_H-M   'P 1'
#
loop_
_entity.id
_entity.type
_entity.pdbx_description
1 polymer ?
#
loop_
_entity_poly.entity_id
_entity_poly.type
_entity_poly.pdbx_seq_one_letter_code
_entity_poly.pdbx_strand_id
1 'polypeptide(L)'
;MDVVTELIIFVLAAFVGFEVISKVPTTLHTPLMSQTNAIHGIVMLGGLIVIGFSDSLLDDVIGTIAIAFGTINVVGGFMVTDRMLGMFTRKRKPPPAAEEEAEGKAS
;
A
#
# COMPACT_ATOMS: atom_id res chain seq x y z
N MET A 1 7.58 -4.28 26.25
CA MET A 1 9.04 -4.44 26.07
C MET A 1 9.70 -3.31 26.82
N ASP A 2 10.99 -3.39 27.14
CA ASP A 2 11.69 -2.24 27.70
C ASP A 2 12.15 -1.29 26.59
N VAL A 3 12.39 -0.03 26.93
CA VAL A 3 12.72 1.05 25.98
C VAL A 3 13.99 0.74 25.19
N VAL A 4 14.97 0.04 25.81
CA VAL A 4 16.21 -0.34 25.11
C VAL A 4 15.90 -1.33 24.00
N THR A 5 15.05 -2.33 24.25
CA THR A 5 14.60 -3.28 23.22
C THR A 5 13.80 -2.59 22.12
N GLU A 6 12.89 -1.68 22.45
CA GLU A 6 12.11 -0.91 21.47
C GLU A 6 13.01 -0.06 20.57
N LEU A 7 14.03 0.58 21.13
CA LEU A 7 15.00 1.36 20.39
C LEU A 7 15.85 0.48 19.47
N ILE A 8 16.27 -0.70 19.93
CA ILE A 8 16.99 -1.68 19.11
C ILE A 8 16.12 -2.09 17.92
N ILE A 9 14.85 -2.43 18.15
CA ILE A 9 13.91 -2.79 17.08
C ILE A 9 13.75 -1.64 16.09
N PHE A 10 13.55 -0.41 16.58
CA PHE A 10 13.40 0.77 15.74
C PHE A 10 14.61 1.00 14.83
N VAL A 11 15.82 0.98 15.41
CA VAL A 11 17.07 1.20 14.67
C VAL A 11 17.29 0.09 13.64
N LEU A 12 17.14 -1.18 14.03
CA LEU A 12 17.32 -2.30 13.11
C LEU A 12 16.27 -2.30 11.99
N ALA A 13 15.00 -1.99 12.29
CA ALA A 13 13.95 -1.86 11.29
C ALA A 13 14.25 -0.74 10.28
N ALA A 14 14.79 0.40 10.74
CA ALA A 14 15.21 1.49 9.86
C ALA A 14 16.35 1.06 8.92
N PHE A 15 17.37 0.35 9.42
CA PHE A 15 18.45 -0.20 8.59
C PHE A 15 17.92 -1.20 7.55
N VAL A 16 17.02 -2.09 7.95
CA VAL A 16 16.38 -3.05 7.04
C VAL A 16 15.59 -2.30 5.95
N GLY A 17 14.82 -1.28 6.32
CA GLY A 17 14.07 -0.46 5.38
C GLY A 17 14.98 0.22 4.35
N PHE A 18 16.09 0.81 4.80
CA PHE A 18 17.09 1.43 3.92
C PHE A 18 17.70 0.43 2.94
N GLU A 19 18.14 -0.73 3.43
CA GLU A 19 18.79 -1.76 2.62
C GLU A 19 17.86 -2.36 1.56
N VAL A 20 16.57 -2.54 1.90
CA VAL A 20 15.55 -3.06 0.98
C VAL A 20 15.20 -2.03 -0.09
N ILE A 21 14.94 -0.77 0.29
CA ILE A 21 14.55 0.30 -0.65
C ILE A 21 15.68 0.61 -1.64
N SER A 22 16.94 0.58 -1.19
CA SER A 22 18.12 0.85 -2.03
C SER A 22 18.29 -0.14 -3.19
N LYS A 23 17.62 -1.30 -3.15
CA LYS A 23 17.70 -2.35 -4.17
C LYS A 23 16.50 -2.36 -5.12
N VAL A 24 15.54 -1.44 -4.96
CA VAL A 24 14.36 -1.37 -5.84
C VAL A 24 14.73 -0.69 -7.16
N PRO A 25 14.40 -1.29 -8.33
CA PRO A 25 14.66 -0.66 -9.62
C PRO A 25 13.83 0.61 -9.82
N THR A 26 14.34 1.54 -10.63
CA THR A 26 13.72 2.86 -10.83
C THR A 26 12.32 2.80 -11.42
N THR A 27 12.02 1.77 -12.21
CA THR A 27 10.68 1.51 -12.76
C THR A 27 9.63 1.25 -11.69
N LEU A 28 10.04 0.84 -10.48
CA LEU A 28 9.14 0.52 -9.38
C LEU A 28 9.05 1.61 -8.31
N HIS A 29 9.75 2.75 -8.43
CA HIS A 29 9.70 3.79 -7.40
C HIS A 29 8.29 4.37 -7.18
N THR A 30 7.51 4.56 -8.26
CA THR A 30 6.13 5.08 -8.15
C THR A 30 5.17 4.03 -7.55
N PRO A 31 5.16 2.76 -7.99
CA PRO A 31 4.44 1.69 -7.27
C PRO A 31 4.87 1.57 -5.81
N LEU A 32 6.17 1.63 -5.52
CA LEU A 32 6.72 1.55 -4.17
C LEU A 32 6.22 2.71 -3.30
N MET A 33 6.23 3.94 -3.82
CA MET A 33 5.69 5.12 -3.13
C MET A 33 4.20 4.96 -2.80
N SER A 34 3.41 4.40 -3.72
CA SER A 34 2.00 4.10 -3.46
C SER A 34 1.85 3.02 -2.38
N GLN A 35 2.69 1.99 -2.40
CA GLN A 35 2.62 0.89 -1.46
C GLN A 35 3.02 1.32 -0.04
N THR A 36 4.07 2.13 0.12
CA THR A 36 4.46 2.65 1.44
C THR A 36 3.39 3.56 2.03
N ASN A 37 2.65 4.30 1.19
CA ASN A 37 1.46 5.03 1.64
C ASN A 37 0.39 4.09 2.19
N ALA A 38 0.11 2.96 1.54
CA ALA A 38 -0.85 1.97 2.03
C ALA A 38 -0.43 1.33 3.38
N ILE A 39 0.87 1.03 3.54
CA ILE A 39 1.43 0.42 4.76
C ILE A 39 1.33 1.38 5.96
N HIS A 40 1.55 2.68 5.74
CA HIS A 40 1.41 3.68 6.81
C HIS A 40 -0.04 3.79 7.34
N GLY A 41 -1.03 3.26 6.61
CA GLY A 41 -2.40 3.08 7.10
C GLY A 41 -2.52 2.26 8.39
N ILE A 42 -1.45 1.59 8.85
CA ILE A 42 -1.33 0.95 10.18
C ILE A 42 -1.75 1.86 11.34
N VAL A 43 -1.70 3.19 11.16
CA VAL A 43 -2.23 4.17 12.12
C VAL A 43 -3.67 3.87 12.54
N MET A 44 -4.47 3.20 11.70
CA MET A 44 -5.81 2.74 12.07
C MET A 44 -5.84 1.85 13.33
N LEU A 45 -4.77 1.08 13.59
CA LEU A 45 -4.66 0.26 14.80
C LEU A 45 -4.64 1.12 16.06
N GLY A 46 -4.06 2.33 15.99
CA GLY A 46 -4.12 3.29 17.08
C GLY A 46 -5.56 3.68 17.39
N GLY A 47 -6.37 3.95 16.35
CA GLY A 47 -7.80 4.23 16.51
C GLY A 47 -8.58 3.05 17.12
N LEU A 48 -8.28 1.82 16.69
CA LEU A 48 -8.88 0.61 17.27
C LEU A 48 -8.54 0.44 18.75
N ILE A 49 -7.29 0.72 19.14
CA ILE A 49 -6.88 0.69 20.54
C ILE A 49 -7.61 1.77 21.34
N VAL A 50 -7.69 3.01 20.82
CA VAL A 50 -8.38 4.12 21.49
C VAL A 50 -9.85 3.81 21.76
N ILE A 51 -10.59 3.29 20.77
CA ILE A 51 -11.98 2.84 20.98
C ILE A 51 -12.05 1.68 21.97
N GLY A 52 -11.09 0.75 21.93
CA GLY A 52 -11.06 -0.39 22.84
C GLY A 52 -10.93 -0.01 24.32
N PHE A 53 -10.49 1.22 24.61
CA PHE A 53 -10.33 1.78 25.96
C PHE A 53 -11.07 3.11 26.13
N SER A 54 -12.08 3.40 25.31
CA SER A 54 -12.79 4.68 25.39
C SER A 54 -13.71 4.73 26.62
N ASP A 55 -13.67 5.86 27.33
CA ASP A 55 -14.58 6.16 28.44
C ASP A 55 -15.48 7.37 28.13
N SER A 56 -15.32 7.98 26.95
CA SER A 56 -16.04 9.18 26.56
C SER A 56 -16.54 9.12 25.11
N LEU A 57 -17.67 9.77 24.86
CA LEU A 57 -18.24 9.92 23.52
C LEU A 57 -17.27 10.62 22.56
N LEU A 58 -16.40 11.49 23.08
CA LEU A 58 -15.40 12.18 22.27
C LEU A 58 -14.35 11.20 21.75
N ASP A 59 -13.85 10.29 22.60
CA ASP A 59 -12.88 9.27 22.22
C ASP A 59 -13.46 8.30 21.19
N ASP A 60 -14.74 7.92 21.35
CA ASP A 60 -15.47 7.09 20.38
C ASP A 60 -15.55 7.75 19.00
N VAL A 61 -15.90 9.04 18.96
CA VAL A 61 -16.03 9.79 17.70
C VAL A 61 -14.67 9.96 17.03
N ILE A 62 -13.64 10.37 17.78
CA ILE A 62 -12.29 10.55 17.23
C ILE A 62 -11.71 9.21 16.77
N GLY A 63 -11.86 8.16 17.58
CA GLY A 63 -11.42 6.81 17.23
C GLY A 63 -12.11 6.30 15.97
N THR A 64 -13.42 6.53 15.83
CA THR A 64 -14.19 6.10 14.65
C THR A 64 -13.70 6.81 13.40
N ILE A 65 -13.46 8.11 13.50
CA ILE A 65 -12.90 8.91 12.41
C ILE A 65 -11.50 8.42 12.03
N ALA A 66 -10.64 8.16 13.02
CA ALA A 66 -9.28 7.65 12.80
C ALA A 66 -9.29 6.29 12.08
N ILE A 67 -10.16 5.38 12.49
CA ILE A 67 -10.34 4.07 11.85
C ILE A 67 -10.84 4.24 10.41
N ALA A 68 -11.82 5.11 10.17
CA ALA A 68 -12.36 5.36 8.83
C ALA A 68 -11.28 5.88 7.88
N PHE A 69 -10.52 6.91 8.29
CA PHE A 69 -9.43 7.47 7.48
C PHE A 69 -8.30 6.46 7.27
N GLY A 70 -7.91 5.72 8.30
CA GLY A 70 -6.90 4.70 8.18
C GLY A 70 -7.32 3.56 7.26
N THR A 71 -8.60 3.14 7.31
CA THR A 71 -9.16 2.15 6.38
C THR A 71 -9.13 2.65 4.94
N ILE A 72 -9.54 3.90 4.70
CA ILE A 72 -9.48 4.53 3.37
C ILE A 72 -8.04 4.56 2.85
N ASN A 73 -7.06 4.88 3.71
CA ASN A 73 -5.66 4.93 3.34
C ASN A 73 -5.11 3.53 2.96
N VAL A 74 -5.41 2.51 3.77
CA VAL A 74 -5.04 1.11 3.47
C VAL A 74 -5.68 0.66 2.16
N VAL A 75 -7.01 0.69 2.06
CA VAL A 75 -7.75 0.17 0.91
C VAL A 75 -7.41 0.94 -0.36
N GLY A 76 -7.44 2.27 -0.31
CA GLY A 76 -7.12 3.11 -1.45
C GLY A 76 -5.67 2.92 -1.91
N GLY A 77 -4.73 2.86 -0.97
CA GLY A 77 -3.31 2.64 -1.25
C GLY A 77 -3.06 1.28 -1.92
N PHE A 78 -3.66 0.20 -1.42
CA PHE A 78 -3.53 -1.13 -2.03
C PHE A 78 -4.20 -1.20 -3.41
N MET A 79 -5.39 -0.61 -3.60
CA MET A 79 -6.08 -0.57 -4.90
C MET A 79 -5.28 0.19 -5.97
N VAL A 80 -4.67 1.33 -5.61
CA VAL A 80 -3.85 2.11 -6.54
C VAL A 80 -2.57 1.36 -6.87
N THR A 81 -1.92 0.77 -5.87
CA THR A 81 -0.70 -0.03 -6.05
C THR A 81 -0.96 -1.23 -6.96
N ASP A 82 -2.06 -1.94 -6.78
CA ASP A 82 -2.46 -3.07 -7.64
C ASP A 82 -2.62 -2.65 -9.11
N ARG A 83 -3.32 -1.53 -9.36
CA ARG A 83 -3.44 -0.96 -10.71
C ARG A 83 -2.09 -0.58 -11.31
N MET A 84 -1.19 -0.02 -10.49
CA MET A 84 0.16 0.33 -10.93
C MET A 84 0.97 -0.91 -11.31
N LEU A 85 0.93 -1.96 -10.48
CA LEU A 85 1.64 -3.21 -10.72
C LEU A 85 1.06 -3.98 -11.92
N GLY A 86 -0.26 -3.86 -12.16
CA GLY A 86 -0.93 -4.43 -13.32
C GLY A 86 -0.36 -3.95 -14.66
N MET A 87 0.25 -2.76 -14.71
CA MET A 87 0.90 -2.22 -15.92
C MET A 87 2.19 -2.96 -16.32
N PHE A 88 2.80 -3.71 -15.39
CA PHE A 88 3.98 -4.55 -15.67
C PHE A 88 3.59 -5.93 -16.21
N THR A 89 2.32 -6.28 -16.17
CA THR A 89 1.82 -7.52 -16.76
C THR A 89 1.69 -7.35 -18.26
N ARG A 90 2.42 -8.15 -19.04
CA ARG A 90 2.36 -8.13 -20.50
C ARG A 90 0.91 -8.41 -20.93
N LYS A 91 0.26 -7.45 -21.60
CA LYS A 91 -1.01 -7.72 -22.28
C LYS A 91 -0.75 -8.88 -23.25
N ARG A 92 -1.51 -9.97 -23.12
CA ARG A 92 -1.45 -11.11 -24.04
C ARG A 92 -1.65 -10.56 -25.46
N LYS A 93 -0.62 -10.66 -26.30
CA LYS A 93 -0.74 -10.32 -27.73
C LYS A 93 -1.83 -11.23 -28.33
N PRO A 94 -2.80 -10.71 -29.11
CA PRO A 94 -3.77 -11.56 -29.78
C PRO A 94 -3.05 -12.63 -30.62
N PRO A 95 -3.60 -13.84 -30.78
CA PRO A 95 -3.04 -14.82 -31.69
C PRO A 95 -2.90 -14.21 -33.10
N PRO A 96 -1.86 -14.55 -33.87
CA PRO A 96 -1.59 -13.97 -35.19
C PRO A 96 -2.79 -13.98 -36.14
N ALA A 97 -3.64 -15.00 -36.04
CA ALA A 97 -4.87 -15.13 -36.83
C ALA A 97 -5.89 -14.00 -36.62
N ALA A 98 -5.89 -13.35 -35.45
CA ALA A 98 -6.78 -12.24 -35.14
C ALA A 98 -6.23 -10.88 -35.63
N GLU A 99 -4.93 -10.77 -35.89
CA GLU A 99 -4.30 -9.57 -36.48
C GLU A 99 -4.56 -9.53 -38.00
N GLU A 100 -4.43 -10.68 -38.69
CA GLU A 100 -4.72 -10.80 -40.13
C GLU A 100 -6.21 -10.56 -40.47
N GLU A 101 -7.15 -11.06 -39.64
CA GLU A 101 -8.58 -10.79 -39.84
C GLU A 101 -8.97 -9.32 -39.61
N ALA A 102 -8.23 -8.60 -38.76
CA ALA A 102 -8.50 -7.20 -38.45
C ALA A 102 -7.93 -6.26 -39.53
N GLU A 103 -6.73 -6.56 -40.05
CA GLU A 103 -6.14 -5.83 -41.20
C GLU A 103 -6.89 -6.11 -42.50
N GLY A 104 -7.33 -7.35 -42.74
CA GLY A 104 -8.10 -7.72 -43.94
C GLY A 104 -9.52 -7.15 -43.99
N LYS A 105 -10.10 -6.72 -42.87
CA LYS A 105 -11.41 -6.05 -42.79
C LYS A 105 -11.31 -4.51 -42.83
N ALA A 106 -10.10 -3.97 -42.75
CA ALA A 106 -9.82 -2.53 -42.78
C ALA A 106 -9.31 -2.04 -44.16
N SER A 107 -9.12 -2.97 -45.11
CA SER A 107 -8.81 -2.70 -46.52
C SER A 107 -10.02 -2.96 -47.41
#